data_AF-A0A2K0UIT5-F1
#
_entry.id   AF-A0A2K0UIT5-F1
#
_cell.length_a   1.000
_cell.length_b   1.000
_cell.length_c   1.000
_cell.angle_alpha   90.00
_cell.angle_beta   90.00
_cell.angle_gamma   90.00
#
_symmetry.space_group_name_H-M   'P 1'
#
loop_
_entity.id
_entity.type
_entity.pdbx_description
1 polymer ?
#
loop_
_entity_poly.entity_id
_entity_poly.type
_entity_poly.pdbx_seq_one_letter_code
_entity_poly.pdbx_strand_id
1 'polypeptide(L)'
;MAPEDSSSIVGFDALHRYSNSLYRSMWGDAYPQVELLDDVENRDIFAFLCASMQLRGIVAQLSNLDANELRQRLPAVESAFRQIDLRYGELLEVASDISLSTDNSHRLVANIRAFVPIYHAVKLELLRITRRSGLTTKMKIVPEAHITAIVDLAVQADKHRGVEGTIRVAWPLFVIALETSNVVHQRWVLGRFKAMSSYSKNLERAHRFLTEALRRQYENIEVYKDFRLENGEVFVI
;
A
#
# COMPACT_ATOMS: atom_id res chain seq x y z
N MET A 1 -17.57 -24.72 -0.42
CA MET A 1 -17.27 -23.80 -1.54
C MET A 1 -16.67 -22.55 -0.95
N ALA A 2 -15.38 -22.29 -1.18
CA ALA A 2 -14.81 -21.00 -0.83
C ALA A 2 -15.48 -19.92 -1.70
N PRO A 3 -15.83 -18.74 -1.16
CA PRO A 3 -16.26 -17.64 -2.01
C PRO A 3 -15.13 -17.36 -3.01
N GLU A 4 -15.47 -17.17 -4.28
CA GLU A 4 -14.49 -16.73 -5.28
C GLU A 4 -13.95 -15.38 -4.81
N ASP A 5 -12.70 -15.33 -4.34
CA ASP A 5 -12.13 -14.11 -3.72
C ASP A 5 -12.13 -12.91 -4.69
N SER A 6 -12.16 -13.16 -6.01
CA SER A 6 -12.34 -12.13 -7.06
C SER A 6 -13.72 -11.45 -7.05
N SER A 7 -14.74 -12.10 -6.48
CA SER A 7 -16.09 -11.52 -6.36
C SER A 7 -16.13 -10.30 -5.43
N SER A 8 -15.22 -10.23 -4.46
CA SER A 8 -15.14 -9.13 -3.49
C SER A 8 -14.77 -7.80 -4.14
N ILE A 9 -13.78 -7.82 -5.04
CA ILE A 9 -13.29 -6.64 -5.76
C ILE A 9 -14.38 -6.09 -6.70
N VAL A 10 -15.05 -6.98 -7.44
CA VAL A 10 -16.14 -6.60 -8.36
C VAL A 10 -17.36 -6.06 -7.59
N GLY A 11 -17.73 -6.69 -6.47
CA GLY A 11 -18.82 -6.21 -5.63
C GLY A 11 -18.54 -4.85 -5.01
N PHE A 12 -17.30 -4.61 -4.57
CA PHE A 12 -16.90 -3.31 -4.04
C PHE A 12 -16.86 -2.24 -5.13
N ASP A 13 -16.38 -2.55 -6.33
CA ASP A 13 -16.44 -1.63 -7.48
C ASP A 13 -17.86 -1.18 -7.80
N ALA A 14 -18.85 -2.08 -7.63
CA ALA A 14 -20.26 -1.75 -7.79
C ALA A 14 -20.75 -0.80 -6.67
N LEU A 15 -20.37 -1.07 -5.42
CA LEU A 15 -20.67 -0.20 -4.28
C LEU A 15 -20.06 1.20 -4.42
N HIS A 16 -18.78 1.30 -4.79
CA HIS A 16 -18.09 2.57 -5.00
C HIS A 16 -18.76 3.37 -6.13
N ARG A 17 -19.09 2.72 -7.26
CA ARG A 17 -19.81 3.36 -8.37
C ARG A 17 -21.20 3.85 -7.94
N TYR A 18 -21.94 3.03 -7.20
CA TYR A 18 -23.26 3.41 -6.71
C TYR A 18 -23.17 4.59 -5.73
N SER A 19 -22.27 4.52 -4.75
CA SER A 19 -22.09 5.60 -3.75
C SER A 19 -21.68 6.92 -4.39
N ASN A 20 -20.79 6.88 -5.39
CA ASN A 20 -20.38 8.07 -6.14
C ASN A 20 -21.49 8.63 -7.06
N SER A 21 -22.61 7.93 -7.23
CA SER A 21 -23.75 8.49 -7.97
C SER A 21 -24.76 9.20 -7.06
N LEU A 22 -24.77 8.89 -5.75
CA LEU A 22 -25.79 9.36 -4.82
C LEU A 22 -25.73 10.86 -4.52
N TYR A 23 -24.55 11.48 -4.57
CA TYR A 23 -24.44 12.92 -4.34
C TYR A 23 -25.19 13.72 -5.40
N ARG A 24 -25.28 13.20 -6.65
CA ARG A 24 -26.05 13.83 -7.73
C ARG A 24 -27.55 13.79 -7.44
N SER A 25 -28.03 12.75 -6.77
CA SER A 25 -29.43 12.66 -6.33
C SER A 25 -29.74 13.57 -5.14
N MET A 26 -28.76 13.81 -4.26
CA MET A 26 -28.94 14.64 -3.06
C MET A 26 -28.77 16.15 -3.33
N TRP A 27 -27.80 16.52 -4.17
CA TRP A 27 -27.51 17.92 -4.50
C TRP A 27 -28.16 18.38 -5.80
N GLY A 28 -28.52 17.46 -6.70
CA GLY A 28 -29.12 17.79 -7.99
C GLY A 28 -28.30 18.83 -8.76
N ASP A 29 -29.00 19.83 -9.28
CA ASP A 29 -28.39 20.93 -10.06
C ASP A 29 -27.57 21.91 -9.19
N ALA A 30 -27.64 21.80 -7.87
CA ALA A 30 -26.86 22.65 -6.95
C ALA A 30 -25.44 22.10 -6.70
N TYR A 31 -25.07 20.95 -7.26
CA TYR A 31 -23.74 20.38 -7.08
C TYR A 31 -22.66 21.25 -7.74
N PRO A 32 -21.59 21.66 -7.02
CA PRO A 32 -20.56 22.52 -7.56
C PRO A 32 -19.86 21.89 -8.76
N GLN A 33 -19.81 22.60 -9.89
CA GLN A 33 -19.23 22.07 -11.13
C GLN A 33 -17.72 21.78 -11.02
N VAL A 34 -17.02 22.51 -10.16
CA VAL A 34 -15.60 22.27 -9.88
C VAL A 34 -15.39 20.92 -9.18
N GLU A 35 -16.27 20.55 -8.25
CA GLU A 35 -16.23 19.26 -7.56
C GLU A 35 -16.62 18.12 -8.52
N LEU A 36 -17.55 18.37 -9.45
CA LEU A 36 -17.94 17.39 -10.46
C LEU A 36 -16.77 16.97 -11.36
N LEU A 37 -15.95 17.93 -11.78
CA LEU A 37 -14.77 17.66 -12.59
C LEU A 37 -13.67 16.95 -11.77
N ASP A 38 -13.43 17.41 -10.54
CA ASP A 38 -12.46 16.82 -9.63
C ASP A 38 -12.82 15.37 -9.25
N ASP A 39 -14.11 15.05 -9.11
CA ASP A 39 -14.61 13.70 -8.91
C ASP A 39 -14.37 12.80 -10.12
N VAL A 40 -14.63 13.31 -11.34
CA VAL A 40 -14.39 12.55 -12.57
C VAL A 40 -12.91 12.23 -12.72
N GLU A 41 -12.05 13.22 -12.47
CA GLU A 41 -10.61 13.07 -12.57
C GLU A 41 -10.03 12.11 -11.53
N ASN A 42 -10.53 12.15 -10.28
CA ASN A 42 -10.01 11.29 -9.21
C ASN A 42 -10.71 9.94 -9.10
N ARG A 43 -11.74 9.68 -9.91
CA ARG A 43 -12.55 8.45 -9.79
C ARG A 43 -11.71 7.19 -9.83
N ASP A 44 -10.79 7.11 -10.79
CA ASP A 44 -10.06 5.87 -11.06
C ASP A 44 -8.94 5.65 -10.04
N ILE A 45 -8.30 6.72 -9.53
CA ILE A 45 -7.30 6.62 -8.46
C ILE A 45 -7.94 6.22 -7.11
N PHE A 46 -9.17 6.65 -6.83
CA PHE A 46 -9.92 6.17 -5.66
C PHE A 46 -10.40 4.72 -5.82
N ALA A 47 -10.89 4.34 -7.00
CA ALA A 47 -11.24 2.95 -7.27
C ALA A 47 -10.00 2.02 -7.13
N PHE A 48 -8.84 2.48 -7.62
CA PHE A 48 -7.56 1.81 -7.45
C PHE A 48 -7.16 1.66 -5.97
N LEU A 49 -7.29 2.73 -5.16
CA LEU A 49 -7.05 2.66 -3.72
C LEU A 49 -7.91 1.56 -3.08
N CYS A 50 -9.20 1.54 -3.38
CA CYS A 50 -10.12 0.55 -2.83
C CYS A 50 -9.75 -0.88 -3.21
N ALA A 51 -9.36 -1.11 -4.46
CA ALA A 51 -8.89 -2.41 -4.93
C ALA A 51 -7.58 -2.81 -4.22
N SER A 52 -6.66 -1.87 -4.04
CA SER A 52 -5.39 -2.09 -3.33
C SER A 52 -5.58 -2.42 -1.85
N MET A 53 -6.53 -1.75 -1.17
CA MET A 53 -6.86 -2.02 0.23
C MET A 53 -7.53 -3.38 0.42
N GLN A 54 -8.37 -3.81 -0.52
CA GLN A 54 -8.93 -5.16 -0.51
C GLN A 54 -7.85 -6.22 -0.73
N LEU A 55 -6.96 -6.01 -1.70
CA LEU A 55 -5.80 -6.88 -1.89
C LEU A 55 -4.95 -6.97 -0.63
N ARG A 56 -4.70 -5.85 0.06
CA ARG A 56 -3.98 -5.85 1.34
C ARG A 56 -4.67 -6.75 2.36
N GLY A 57 -6.00 -6.63 2.50
CA GLY A 57 -6.77 -7.49 3.40
C GLY A 57 -6.70 -8.97 3.03
N ILE A 58 -6.82 -9.29 1.74
CA ILE A 58 -6.71 -10.67 1.22
C ILE A 58 -5.31 -11.23 1.49
N VAL A 59 -4.26 -10.48 1.17
CA VAL A 59 -2.86 -10.89 1.37
C VAL A 59 -2.53 -11.05 2.86
N ALA A 60 -3.02 -10.15 3.72
CA ALA A 60 -2.83 -10.27 5.16
C ALA A 60 -3.47 -11.55 5.72
N GLN A 61 -4.63 -11.98 5.21
CA GLN A 61 -5.25 -13.24 5.65
C GLN A 61 -4.41 -14.47 5.29
N LEU A 62 -3.61 -14.41 4.23
CA LEU A 62 -2.71 -15.50 3.83
C LEU A 62 -1.62 -15.80 4.87
N SER A 63 -1.25 -14.83 5.72
CA SER A 63 -0.18 -15.04 6.72
C SER A 63 -0.56 -16.05 7.79
N ASN A 64 -1.85 -16.34 7.95
CA ASN A 64 -2.39 -17.26 8.95
C ASN A 64 -2.64 -18.67 8.41
N LEU A 65 -2.49 -18.88 7.09
CA LEU A 65 -2.75 -20.15 6.43
C LEU A 65 -1.53 -21.07 6.49
N ASP A 66 -1.77 -22.38 6.46
CA ASP A 66 -0.69 -23.34 6.24
C ASP A 66 -0.24 -23.35 4.76
N ALA A 67 0.85 -24.06 4.46
CA ALA A 67 1.42 -24.08 3.11
C ALA A 67 0.50 -24.72 2.06
N ASN A 68 -0.38 -25.65 2.44
CA ASN A 68 -1.30 -26.31 1.52
C ASN A 68 -2.50 -25.41 1.21
N GLU A 69 -3.09 -24.79 2.24
CA GLU A 69 -4.16 -23.80 2.10
C GLU A 69 -3.69 -22.59 1.29
N LEU A 70 -2.49 -22.08 1.59
CA LEU A 70 -1.87 -20.99 0.84
C LEU A 70 -1.69 -21.36 -0.64
N ARG A 71 -1.20 -22.57 -0.93
CA ARG A 71 -1.03 -23.05 -2.32
C ARG A 71 -2.36 -23.10 -3.08
N GLN A 72 -3.47 -23.43 -2.41
CA GLN A 72 -4.80 -23.45 -3.02
C GLN A 72 -5.35 -22.04 -3.27
N ARG A 73 -5.07 -21.08 -2.38
CA ARG A 73 -5.56 -19.69 -2.48
C ARG A 73 -4.74 -18.81 -3.42
N LEU A 74 -3.44 -19.07 -3.54
CA LEU A 74 -2.50 -18.24 -4.29
C LEU A 74 -2.94 -17.93 -5.75
N PRO A 75 -3.47 -18.89 -6.54
CA PRO A 75 -3.91 -18.60 -7.91
C PRO A 75 -5.02 -17.53 -8.00
N ALA A 76 -5.94 -17.49 -7.04
CA ALA A 76 -7.01 -16.50 -6.99
C ALA A 76 -6.44 -15.10 -6.69
N VAL A 77 -5.52 -15.01 -5.74
CA VAL A 77 -4.82 -13.77 -5.37
C VAL A 77 -3.99 -13.24 -6.54
N GLU A 78 -3.24 -14.12 -7.22
CA GLU A 78 -2.49 -13.75 -8.44
C GLU A 78 -3.41 -13.27 -9.57
N SER A 79 -4.61 -13.86 -9.68
CA SER A 79 -5.63 -13.39 -10.64
C SER A 79 -6.11 -11.99 -10.31
N ALA A 80 -6.34 -11.69 -9.02
CA ALA A 80 -6.74 -10.36 -8.56
C ALA A 80 -5.67 -9.29 -8.86
N PHE A 81 -4.38 -9.60 -8.63
CA PHE A 81 -3.29 -8.71 -9.03
C PHE A 81 -3.27 -8.46 -10.53
N ARG A 82 -3.39 -9.51 -11.37
CA ARG A 82 -3.45 -9.35 -12.83
C ARG A 82 -4.62 -8.48 -13.28
N GLN A 83 -5.78 -8.61 -12.64
CA GLN A 83 -6.94 -7.78 -12.97
C GLN A 83 -6.70 -6.30 -12.64
N ILE A 84 -6.01 -6.00 -11.53
CA ILE A 84 -5.64 -4.63 -11.17
C ILE A 84 -4.57 -4.08 -12.11
N ASP A 85 -3.53 -4.87 -12.43
CA ASP A 85 -2.50 -4.48 -13.41
C ASP A 85 -3.12 -4.17 -14.79
N LEU A 86 -4.10 -4.97 -15.24
CA LEU A 86 -4.79 -4.75 -16.51
C LEU A 86 -5.71 -3.51 -16.48
N ARG A 87 -6.46 -3.32 -15.40
CA ARG A 87 -7.45 -2.24 -15.30
C ARG A 87 -6.83 -0.87 -15.05
N TYR A 88 -5.74 -0.82 -14.30
CA TYR A 88 -5.12 0.42 -13.84
C TYR A 88 -3.69 0.58 -14.38
N GLY A 89 -3.34 -0.13 -15.47
CA GLY A 89 -2.02 -0.09 -16.07
C GLY A 89 -1.56 1.32 -16.45
N GLU A 90 -2.44 2.11 -17.09
CA GLU A 90 -2.14 3.50 -17.45
C GLU A 90 -1.85 4.38 -16.22
N LEU A 91 -2.60 4.18 -15.14
CA LEU A 91 -2.39 4.91 -13.88
C LEU A 91 -1.05 4.56 -13.24
N LEU A 92 -0.65 3.28 -13.30
CA LEU A 92 0.64 2.79 -12.81
C LEU A 92 1.80 3.32 -13.66
N GLU A 93 1.63 3.41 -14.98
CA GLU A 93 2.61 3.99 -15.91
C GLU A 93 2.79 5.49 -15.66
N VAL A 94 1.69 6.23 -15.51
CA VAL A 94 1.74 7.64 -15.09
C VAL A 94 2.47 7.78 -13.76
N ALA A 95 2.20 6.92 -12.79
CA ALA A 95 2.87 6.96 -11.50
C ALA A 95 4.39 6.73 -11.59
N SER A 96 4.87 5.89 -12.52
CA SER A 96 6.30 5.71 -12.76
C SER A 96 6.98 6.90 -13.42
N ASP A 97 6.23 7.71 -14.17
CA ASP A 97 6.79 8.83 -14.95
C ASP A 97 6.60 10.20 -14.29
N ILE A 98 5.76 10.32 -13.24
CA ILE A 98 5.57 11.59 -12.54
C ILE A 98 6.90 12.09 -11.98
N SER A 99 7.28 13.29 -12.41
CA SER A 99 8.48 13.96 -11.95
C SER A 99 8.32 14.55 -10.54
N LEU A 100 9.45 14.71 -9.85
CA LEU A 100 9.54 15.45 -8.58
C LEU A 100 9.14 16.93 -8.71
N SER A 101 9.21 17.51 -9.90
CA SER A 101 8.77 18.87 -10.21
C SER A 101 7.28 19.00 -10.50
N THR A 102 6.58 17.89 -10.78
CA THR A 102 5.15 17.93 -11.10
C THR A 102 4.37 18.48 -9.92
N ASP A 103 3.52 19.46 -10.20
CA ASP A 103 2.72 20.16 -9.22
C ASP A 103 1.82 19.20 -8.41
N ASN A 104 1.80 19.39 -7.09
CA ASN A 104 1.00 18.62 -6.15
C ASN A 104 -0.29 19.35 -5.70
N SER A 105 -0.57 20.52 -6.28
CA SER A 105 -1.84 21.23 -6.09
C SER A 105 -3.00 20.45 -6.71
N HIS A 106 -2.74 19.73 -7.80
CA HIS A 106 -3.70 18.80 -8.40
C HIS A 106 -3.93 17.60 -7.49
N ARG A 107 -5.17 17.38 -7.04
CA ARG A 107 -5.53 16.33 -6.10
C ARG A 107 -5.18 14.94 -6.62
N LEU A 108 -5.29 14.72 -7.93
CA LEU A 108 -4.92 13.47 -8.59
C LEU A 108 -3.45 13.12 -8.34
N VAL A 109 -2.53 14.07 -8.54
CA VAL A 109 -1.08 13.84 -8.33
C VAL A 109 -0.80 13.51 -6.87
N ALA A 110 -1.42 14.24 -5.94
CA ALA A 110 -1.29 13.97 -4.52
C ALA A 110 -1.86 12.59 -4.12
N ASN A 111 -2.89 12.11 -4.82
CA ASN A 111 -3.49 10.81 -4.62
C ASN A 111 -2.65 9.68 -5.24
N ILE A 112 -2.07 9.88 -6.42
CA ILE A 112 -1.13 8.92 -7.03
C ILE A 112 0.05 8.66 -6.08
N ARG A 113 0.68 9.74 -5.60
CA ARG A 113 1.81 9.67 -4.64
C ARG A 113 1.45 8.98 -3.34
N ALA A 114 0.18 9.00 -2.93
CA ALA A 114 -0.29 8.39 -1.70
C ALA A 114 -0.77 6.95 -1.86
N PHE A 115 -1.45 6.62 -2.96
CA PHE A 115 -2.20 5.37 -3.09
C PHE A 115 -1.44 4.30 -3.90
N VAL A 116 -0.67 4.68 -4.92
CA VAL A 116 0.15 3.74 -5.70
C VAL A 116 1.19 2.99 -4.84
N PRO A 117 1.84 3.63 -3.84
CA PRO A 117 2.73 2.90 -2.94
C PRO A 117 2.06 1.75 -2.16
N ILE A 118 0.76 1.84 -1.89
CA ILE A 118 0.02 0.77 -1.21
C ILE A 118 0.03 -0.50 -2.05
N TYR A 119 -0.27 -0.38 -3.34
CA TYR A 119 -0.28 -1.53 -4.25
C TYR A 119 1.08 -2.23 -4.34
N HIS A 120 2.15 -1.46 -4.47
CA HIS A 120 3.51 -1.99 -4.50
C HIS A 120 3.88 -2.68 -3.18
N ALA A 121 3.50 -2.11 -2.04
CA ALA A 121 3.75 -2.71 -0.74
C ALA A 121 2.99 -4.04 -0.56
N VAL A 122 1.77 -4.15 -1.09
CA VAL A 122 1.00 -5.41 -1.08
C VAL A 122 1.66 -6.50 -1.94
N LYS A 123 2.29 -6.14 -3.07
CA LYS A 123 3.12 -7.09 -3.86
C LYS A 123 4.33 -7.58 -3.04
N LEU A 124 5.01 -6.69 -2.33
CA LEU A 124 6.13 -7.05 -1.46
C LEU A 124 5.69 -7.97 -0.31
N GLU A 125 4.53 -7.71 0.30
CA GLU A 125 3.97 -8.53 1.36
C GLU A 125 3.62 -9.95 0.88
N LEU A 126 2.99 -10.09 -0.30
CA LEU A 126 2.74 -11.40 -0.90
C LEU A 126 4.04 -12.18 -1.13
N LEU A 127 5.06 -11.51 -1.66
CA LEU A 127 6.37 -12.10 -1.88
C LEU A 127 6.99 -12.59 -0.57
N ARG A 128 6.91 -11.80 0.49
CA ARG A 128 7.40 -12.18 1.82
C ARG A 128 6.69 -13.42 2.36
N ILE A 129 5.35 -13.46 2.27
CA ILE A 129 4.53 -14.58 2.74
C ILE A 129 4.88 -15.86 1.96
N THR A 130 4.94 -15.77 0.63
CA THR A 130 5.26 -16.94 -0.22
C THR A 130 6.66 -17.49 0.03
N ARG A 131 7.67 -16.61 0.18
CA ARG A 131 9.04 -16.99 0.56
C ARG A 131 9.08 -17.75 1.89
N ARG A 132 8.38 -17.25 2.92
CA ARG A 132 8.35 -17.87 4.24
C ARG A 132 7.77 -19.28 4.21
N SER A 133 6.75 -19.49 3.38
CA SER A 133 6.09 -20.79 3.23
C SER A 133 6.78 -21.72 2.22
N GLY A 134 7.95 -21.34 1.68
CA GLY A 134 8.67 -22.13 0.67
C GLY A 134 7.92 -22.27 -0.65
N LEU A 135 6.97 -21.36 -0.93
CA LEU A 135 6.19 -21.34 -2.16
C LEU A 135 6.73 -20.28 -3.12
N THR A 136 6.42 -20.47 -4.40
CA THR A 136 6.71 -19.50 -5.45
C THR A 136 5.41 -19.00 -6.07
N THR A 137 5.35 -17.70 -6.33
CA THR A 137 4.29 -17.11 -7.13
C THR A 137 4.62 -17.26 -8.62
N LYS A 138 3.58 -17.45 -9.45
CA LYS A 138 3.69 -17.39 -10.91
C LYS A 138 3.82 -15.96 -11.42
N MET A 139 3.40 -14.97 -10.61
CA MET A 139 3.56 -13.56 -10.92
C MET A 139 5.00 -13.13 -10.70
N LYS A 140 5.62 -12.47 -11.67
CA LYS A 140 6.95 -11.90 -11.50
C LYS A 140 6.87 -10.69 -10.57
N ILE A 141 7.39 -10.82 -9.36
CA ILE A 141 7.55 -9.72 -8.40
C ILE A 141 9.04 -9.37 -8.34
N VAL A 142 9.39 -8.15 -8.75
CA VAL A 142 10.77 -7.64 -8.71
C VAL A 142 10.87 -6.69 -7.51
N PRO A 143 11.48 -7.12 -6.39
CA PRO A 143 11.45 -6.34 -5.14
C PRO A 143 12.00 -4.93 -5.30
N GLU A 144 13.16 -4.82 -5.93
CA GLU A 144 13.85 -3.53 -6.12
C GLU A 144 13.02 -2.53 -6.93
N ALA A 145 12.26 -2.99 -7.93
CA ALA A 145 11.39 -2.13 -8.71
C ALA A 145 10.23 -1.57 -7.86
N HIS A 146 9.64 -2.41 -7.00
CA HIS A 146 8.56 -1.97 -6.11
C HIS A 146 9.06 -1.09 -4.97
N ILE A 147 10.24 -1.40 -4.41
CA ILE A 147 10.89 -0.56 -3.40
C ILE A 147 11.19 0.83 -3.98
N THR A 148 11.78 0.89 -5.19
CA THR A 148 12.10 2.14 -5.87
C THR A 148 10.83 2.97 -6.11
N ALA A 149 9.77 2.36 -6.66
CA ALA A 149 8.50 3.05 -6.89
C ALA A 149 7.89 3.64 -5.59
N ILE A 150 7.95 2.91 -4.47
CA ILE A 150 7.47 3.40 -3.17
C ILE A 150 8.34 4.56 -2.68
N VAL A 151 9.67 4.41 -2.71
CA VAL A 151 10.61 5.45 -2.23
C VAL A 151 10.46 6.72 -3.05
N ASP A 152 10.43 6.63 -4.38
CA ASP A 152 10.34 7.79 -5.26
C ASP A 152 9.05 8.56 -5.00
N LEU A 153 7.89 7.89 -5.01
CA LEU A 153 6.60 8.53 -4.75
C LEU A 153 6.53 9.11 -3.32
N ALA A 154 7.12 8.45 -2.33
CA ALA A 154 7.15 8.95 -0.96
C ALA A 154 8.07 10.17 -0.78
N VAL A 155 9.23 10.19 -1.45
CA VAL A 155 10.12 11.36 -1.48
C VAL A 155 9.41 12.53 -2.16
N GLN A 156 8.66 12.28 -3.23
CA GLN A 156 7.84 13.31 -3.84
C GLN A 156 6.74 13.82 -2.89
N ALA A 157 6.04 12.93 -2.20
CA ALA A 157 5.04 13.30 -1.21
C ALA A 157 5.64 14.16 -0.07
N ASP A 158 6.82 13.79 0.43
CA ASP A 158 7.57 14.52 1.47
C ASP A 158 8.00 15.90 0.98
N LYS A 159 8.52 16.01 -0.26
CA LYS A 159 8.90 17.31 -0.83
C LYS A 159 7.74 18.29 -0.88
N HIS A 160 6.54 17.81 -1.26
CA HIS A 160 5.40 18.67 -1.54
C HIS A 160 4.48 18.91 -0.34
N ARG A 161 4.40 17.97 0.63
CA ARG A 161 3.51 18.08 1.80
C ARG A 161 4.20 17.74 3.13
N GLY A 162 5.52 17.54 3.13
CA GLY A 162 6.29 17.19 4.32
C GLY A 162 5.73 15.94 5.00
N VAL A 163 5.63 16.03 6.33
CA VAL A 163 5.19 14.92 7.17
C VAL A 163 3.77 14.45 6.81
N GLU A 164 2.86 15.36 6.46
CA GLU A 164 1.49 15.01 6.06
C GLU A 164 1.46 14.13 4.80
N GLY A 165 2.37 14.39 3.85
CA GLY A 165 2.55 13.55 2.68
C GLY A 165 3.02 12.14 3.07
N THR A 166 4.03 12.06 3.94
CA THR A 166 4.60 10.77 4.37
C THR A 166 3.67 9.93 5.24
N ILE A 167 2.78 10.56 6.03
CA ILE A 167 1.79 9.84 6.84
C ILE A 167 0.86 9.00 5.96
N ARG A 168 0.46 9.52 4.81
CA ARG A 168 -0.42 8.80 3.86
C ARG A 168 0.23 7.56 3.26
N VAL A 169 1.56 7.50 3.28
CA VAL A 169 2.37 6.37 2.80
C VAL A 169 3.11 5.67 3.95
N ALA A 170 2.72 5.87 5.21
CA ALA A 170 3.43 5.31 6.35
C ALA A 170 3.48 3.77 6.30
N TRP A 171 2.39 3.09 5.96
CA TRP A 171 2.40 1.62 5.87
C TRP A 171 3.32 1.11 4.74
N PRO A 172 3.26 1.63 3.50
CA PRO A 172 4.25 1.30 2.48
C PRO A 172 5.70 1.54 2.93
N LEU A 173 5.96 2.67 3.60
CA LEU A 173 7.28 2.98 4.15
C LEU A 173 7.74 1.94 5.18
N PHE A 174 6.84 1.48 6.04
CA PHE A 174 7.12 0.42 7.00
C PHE A 174 7.54 -0.88 6.31
N VAL A 175 6.80 -1.29 5.27
CA VAL A 175 7.10 -2.50 4.49
C VAL A 175 8.49 -2.40 3.85
N ILE A 176 8.80 -1.29 3.16
CA ILE A 176 10.10 -1.16 2.49
C ILE A 176 11.27 -1.14 3.47
N ALA A 177 11.11 -0.60 4.68
CA ALA A 177 12.17 -0.59 5.68
C ALA A 177 12.61 -2.01 6.05
N LEU A 178 11.66 -2.94 6.09
CA LEU A 178 11.90 -4.34 6.40
C LEU A 178 12.44 -5.14 5.22
N GLU A 179 12.03 -4.79 4.00
CA GLU A 179 12.37 -5.54 2.78
C GLU A 179 13.65 -5.05 2.08
N THR A 180 14.00 -3.77 2.20
CA THR A 180 15.19 -3.23 1.53
C THR A 180 16.46 -3.53 2.31
N SER A 181 17.53 -3.86 1.59
CA SER A 181 18.90 -3.93 2.13
C SER A 181 19.66 -2.61 2.01
N ASN A 182 19.07 -1.59 1.36
CA ASN A 182 19.71 -0.30 1.16
C ASN A 182 19.66 0.54 2.44
N VAL A 183 20.82 0.68 3.09
CA VAL A 183 20.99 1.45 4.35
C VAL A 183 20.56 2.90 4.21
N VAL A 184 20.70 3.51 3.02
CA VAL A 184 20.26 4.89 2.77
C VAL A 184 18.74 4.98 2.82
N HIS A 185 18.04 4.05 2.16
CA HIS A 185 16.57 3.97 2.21
C HIS A 185 16.09 3.72 3.64
N GLN A 186 16.67 2.75 4.34
CA GLN A 186 16.32 2.43 5.73
C GLN A 186 16.49 3.65 6.66
N ARG A 187 17.62 4.37 6.55
CA ARG A 187 17.88 5.57 7.35
C ARG A 187 16.88 6.69 7.04
N TRP A 188 16.57 6.90 5.77
CA TRP A 188 15.59 7.91 5.37
C TRP A 188 14.21 7.58 5.93
N VAL A 189 13.75 6.32 5.79
CA VAL A 189 12.46 5.86 6.33
C VAL A 189 12.41 6.01 7.85
N LEU A 190 13.45 5.58 8.58
CA LEU A 190 13.53 5.78 10.03
C LEU A 190 13.41 7.25 10.41
N GLY A 191 14.10 8.14 9.69
CA GLY A 191 13.99 9.58 9.88
C GLY A 191 12.57 10.11 9.68
N ARG A 192 11.83 9.59 8.69
CA ARG A 192 10.41 9.93 8.48
C ARG A 192 9.52 9.38 9.59
N PHE A 193 9.71 8.14 10.04
CA PHE A 193 8.96 7.57 11.17
C PHE A 193 9.18 8.32 12.48
N LYS A 194 10.41 8.79 12.72
CA LYS A 194 10.71 9.68 13.85
C LYS A 194 9.92 10.99 13.75
N ALA A 195 9.89 11.63 12.58
CA ALA A 195 9.13 12.87 12.36
C ALA A 195 7.61 12.65 12.50
N MET A 196 7.10 11.51 12.06
CA MET A 196 5.69 11.12 12.17
C MET A 196 5.27 10.74 13.60
N SER A 197 6.21 10.44 14.49
CA SER A 197 5.91 9.90 15.84
C SER A 197 5.02 10.82 16.68
N SER A 198 5.10 12.15 16.48
CA SER A 198 4.26 13.11 17.19
C SER A 198 2.79 13.07 16.79
N TYR A 199 2.45 12.49 15.64
CA TYR A 199 1.08 12.48 15.11
C TYR A 199 0.25 11.31 15.63
N SER A 200 0.89 10.23 16.11
CA SER A 200 0.17 9.06 16.61
C SER A 200 1.09 8.13 17.41
N LYS A 201 0.56 7.58 18.51
CA LYS A 201 1.23 6.52 19.29
C LYS A 201 1.56 5.28 18.45
N ASN A 202 0.78 4.99 17.40
CA ASN A 202 1.07 3.87 16.50
C ASN A 202 2.30 4.15 15.62
N LEU A 203 2.48 5.39 15.19
CA LEU A 203 3.66 5.80 14.40
C LEU A 203 4.91 5.84 15.28
N GLU A 204 4.78 6.26 16.53
CA GLU A 204 5.85 6.15 17.53
C GLU A 204 6.25 4.69 17.79
N ARG A 205 5.27 3.80 17.97
CA ARG A 205 5.50 2.35 18.10
C ARG A 205 6.21 1.78 16.86
N ALA A 206 5.76 2.14 15.67
CA ALA A 206 6.38 1.72 14.42
C ALA A 206 7.83 2.22 14.30
N HIS A 207 8.12 3.46 14.70
CA HIS A 207 9.49 3.99 14.73
C HIS A 207 10.40 3.18 15.68
N ARG A 208 9.95 2.91 16.90
CA ARG A 208 10.71 2.09 17.86
C ARG A 208 10.94 0.68 17.32
N PHE A 209 9.90 0.07 16.76
CA PHE A 209 9.97 -1.24 16.11
C PHE A 209 11.05 -1.26 15.03
N LEU A 210 10.98 -0.34 14.06
CA LEU A 210 11.94 -0.31 12.96
C LEU A 210 13.36 -0.06 13.46
N THR A 211 13.54 0.78 14.49
CA THR A 211 14.85 1.03 15.08
C THR A 211 15.46 -0.25 15.66
N GLU A 212 14.66 -1.03 16.39
CA GLU A 212 15.10 -2.30 16.97
C GLU A 212 15.34 -3.37 15.90
N ALA A 213 14.41 -3.50 14.94
CA ALA A 213 14.48 -4.48 13.88
C ALA A 213 15.70 -4.24 12.95
N LEU A 214 15.95 -3.00 12.56
CA LEU A 214 17.08 -2.67 11.69
C LEU A 214 18.43 -2.77 12.42
N ARG A 215 18.46 -2.63 13.75
CA ARG A 215 19.65 -2.94 14.55
C ARG A 215 19.95 -4.44 14.56
N ARG A 216 18.91 -5.27 14.54
CA ARG A 216 18.98 -6.74 14.61
C ARG A 216 19.10 -7.43 13.26
N GLN A 217 19.15 -6.70 12.14
CA GLN A 217 19.14 -7.22 10.77
C GLN A 217 20.33 -8.14 10.37
N TYR A 218 21.12 -8.60 11.35
CA TYR A 218 22.00 -9.77 11.24
C TYR A 218 21.29 -11.11 11.51
N GLU A 219 20.03 -11.11 11.95
CA GLU A 219 19.22 -12.33 12.18
C GLU A 219 17.78 -12.14 11.65
N ASN A 220 17.24 -13.14 10.91
CA ASN A 220 15.94 -13.09 10.22
C ASN A 220 14.78 -12.65 11.12
N ILE A 221 14.13 -11.53 10.83
CA ILE A 221 13.03 -10.99 11.65
C ILE A 221 11.66 -11.46 11.13
N GLU A 222 10.98 -12.28 11.93
CA GLU A 222 9.59 -12.69 11.73
C GLU A 222 8.61 -11.64 12.31
N VAL A 223 8.25 -10.63 11.53
CA VAL A 223 7.43 -9.49 12.00
C VAL A 223 5.96 -9.87 12.30
N TYR A 224 5.46 -10.98 11.73
CA TYR A 224 4.06 -11.40 11.86
C TYR A 224 3.82 -12.54 12.87
N LYS A 225 4.85 -13.04 13.55
CA LYS A 225 4.68 -13.93 14.71
C LYS A 225 5.37 -13.28 15.90
N ASP A 226 4.57 -12.69 16.79
CA ASP A 226 4.98 -12.29 18.13
C ASP A 226 6.25 -11.44 18.21
N PHE A 227 6.42 -10.45 17.31
CA PHE A 227 7.46 -9.46 17.55
C PHE A 227 7.07 -8.61 18.76
N ARG A 228 7.79 -8.88 19.86
CA ARG A 228 7.74 -8.10 21.08
C ARG A 228 8.88 -7.10 21.03
N LEU A 229 8.53 -5.83 21.19
CA LEU A 229 9.51 -4.77 21.45
C LEU A 229 10.31 -5.11 22.71
N GLU A 230 11.52 -4.56 22.86
CA GLU A 230 12.35 -4.75 24.07
C GLU A 230 11.63 -4.41 25.38
N ASN A 231 10.58 -3.57 25.32
CA ASN A 231 9.72 -3.22 26.46
C ASN A 231 8.56 -4.19 26.71
N GLY A 232 8.46 -5.30 25.97
CA GLY A 232 7.41 -6.32 26.09
C GLY A 232 6.11 -6.03 25.33
N GLU A 233 5.96 -4.88 24.65
CA GLU A 233 4.77 -4.57 23.86
C GLU A 233 4.74 -5.41 22.57
N VAL A 234 3.58 -6.01 22.28
CA VAL A 234 3.30 -6.71 21.00
C VAL A 234 2.96 -5.66 19.94
N PHE A 235 3.66 -5.68 18.82
CA PHE A 235 3.35 -4.82 17.68
C PHE A 235 2.44 -5.57 16.70
N VAL A 236 1.24 -5.02 16.45
CA VAL A 236 0.29 -5.53 15.46
C VAL A 236 0.19 -4.47 14.34
N ILE A 237 0.46 -4.88 13.10
CA ILE A 237 0.42 -4.03 11.89
C ILE A 237 -1.01 -3.85 11.40
#